data_AF-A0A973CU38-F1
#
_entry.id   AF-A0A973CU38-F1
#
_cell.length_a   1.000
_cell.length_b   1.000
_cell.length_c   1.000
_cell.angle_alpha   90.00
_cell.angle_beta   90.00
_cell.angle_gamma   90.00
#
_symmetry.space_group_name_H-M   'P 1'
#
loop_
_entity.id
_entity.type
_entity.pdbx_description
1 polymer ?
#
loop_
_entity_poly.entity_id
_entity_poly.type
_entity_poly.pdbx_seq_one_letter_code
_entity_poly.pdbx_strand_id
1 'polypeptide(L)'
;MTSSSALRLLLLAGALLAILAPTMIPLSQLEGLGEPTETSRLLYSADVLRNLVLFLPLGAVLASLGVSAPRCLALALLLSGSIETVQLWIPGRYPSLLDLVVNALGAALGHALFRSAPLWLSPPTTLSRLLVLATGVTTAGLVLGTGALLAPSPIPDVYHAHWTAERADLHPWEGQVLSVAVNGFELLPGRVRVEALEGQWLSSDYRLELSLLAGPPPPGLSAFFTLSGAEHAELLLIGPDREDLVFRYRSPSLALGLEWASLRWLGGLRGIEVGQRFEVKLEKIGAAFCVAIDQERRCGLGFNHADGWQLLAPAFRYPPAALFALTSLWLGALFLPLGFWSRRDAATFLAWSLVAASLLLTSTRGDLLPIPIAVLLAAAAAAGLGAWLRGLADSRLTLR
;
A
#
# COMPACT_ATOMS: atom_id res chain seq x y z
N MET A 1 -20.19 32.38 -18.21
CA MET A 1 -20.65 31.74 -16.94
C MET A 1 -20.92 30.23 -17.04
N THR A 2 -20.97 29.61 -18.23
CA THR A 2 -21.32 28.18 -18.40
C THR A 2 -20.16 27.20 -18.15
N SER A 3 -18.92 27.59 -18.43
CA SER A 3 -17.74 26.71 -18.34
C SER A 3 -17.42 26.24 -16.90
N SER A 4 -17.62 27.09 -15.88
CA SER A 4 -17.28 26.73 -14.48
C SER A 4 -18.24 25.72 -13.87
N SER A 5 -19.52 25.75 -14.25
CA SER A 5 -20.53 24.84 -13.70
C SER A 5 -20.38 23.43 -14.26
N ALA A 6 -20.11 23.30 -15.56
CA ALA A 6 -19.85 22.01 -16.20
C ALA A 6 -18.64 21.31 -15.57
N LEU A 7 -17.55 22.03 -15.34
CA LEU A 7 -16.36 21.45 -14.71
C LEU A 7 -16.64 20.93 -13.28
N ARG A 8 -17.37 21.68 -12.45
CA ARG A 8 -17.70 21.24 -11.09
C ARG A 8 -18.59 19.98 -11.09
N LEU A 9 -19.52 19.88 -12.03
CA LEU A 9 -20.34 18.69 -12.20
C LEU A 9 -19.51 17.47 -12.65
N LEU A 10 -18.56 17.66 -13.58
CA LEU A 10 -17.63 16.61 -13.98
C LEU A 10 -16.76 16.14 -12.80
N LEU A 11 -16.26 17.07 -11.98
CA LEU A 11 -15.50 16.74 -10.77
C LEU A 11 -16.36 15.98 -9.75
N LEU A 12 -17.63 16.36 -9.59
CA LEU A 12 -18.54 15.65 -8.71
C LEU A 12 -18.79 14.22 -9.21
N ALA A 13 -19.09 14.07 -10.49
CA ALA A 13 -19.26 12.75 -11.12
C ALA A 13 -18.00 11.89 -10.97
N GLY A 14 -16.82 12.47 -11.21
CA GLY A 14 -15.54 11.80 -11.00
C GLY A 14 -15.32 11.34 -9.56
N ALA A 15 -15.63 12.21 -8.58
CA ALA A 15 -15.53 11.86 -7.15
C ALA A 15 -16.51 10.73 -6.78
N LEU A 16 -17.74 10.78 -7.25
CA LEU A 16 -18.74 9.72 -7.02
C LEU A 16 -18.31 8.40 -7.66
N LEU A 17 -17.79 8.41 -8.89
CA LEU A 17 -17.26 7.22 -9.55
C LEU A 17 -16.07 6.63 -8.80
N ALA A 18 -15.16 7.49 -8.33
CA ALA A 18 -14.01 7.06 -7.53
C ALA A 18 -14.43 6.40 -6.21
N ILE A 19 -15.53 6.84 -5.59
CA ILE A 19 -16.10 6.23 -4.39
C ILE A 19 -16.83 4.92 -4.72
N LEU A 20 -17.71 4.94 -5.71
CA LEU A 20 -18.61 3.81 -6.02
C LEU A 20 -17.85 2.62 -6.62
N ALA A 21 -16.88 2.85 -7.51
CA ALA A 21 -16.16 1.76 -8.17
C ALA A 21 -15.47 0.80 -7.18
N PRO A 22 -14.64 1.24 -6.21
CA PRO A 22 -13.99 0.33 -5.27
C PRO A 22 -14.92 -0.22 -4.17
N THR A 23 -16.01 0.48 -3.84
CA THR A 23 -16.94 0.06 -2.77
C THR A 23 -17.94 -0.99 -3.26
N MET A 24 -18.24 -1.01 -4.56
CA MET A 24 -19.22 -1.94 -5.15
C MET A 24 -18.62 -3.24 -5.71
N ILE A 25 -17.29 -3.37 -5.76
CA ILE A 25 -16.65 -4.63 -6.20
C ILE A 25 -16.80 -5.69 -5.09
N PRO A 26 -17.38 -6.87 -5.38
CA PRO A 26 -17.50 -7.95 -4.40
C PRO A 26 -16.14 -8.34 -3.80
N LEU A 27 -16.07 -8.43 -2.48
CA LEU A 27 -14.84 -8.85 -1.81
C LEU A 27 -14.62 -10.37 -1.91
N SER A 28 -15.66 -11.15 -2.21
CA SER A 28 -15.55 -12.60 -2.47
C SER A 28 -14.67 -12.97 -3.68
N GLN A 29 -14.42 -12.02 -4.60
CA GLN A 29 -13.41 -12.19 -5.67
C GLN A 29 -11.99 -11.78 -5.22
N LEU A 30 -11.85 -11.32 -3.98
CA LEU A 30 -10.70 -10.59 -3.43
C LEU A 30 -10.26 -11.08 -2.04
N GLU A 31 -11.01 -11.98 -1.39
CA GLU A 31 -10.73 -12.46 -0.04
C GLU A 31 -9.87 -13.72 -0.06
N GLY A 32 -8.58 -13.45 0.12
CA GLY A 32 -7.63 -14.36 0.73
C GLY A 32 -7.03 -13.79 2.03
N LEU A 33 -7.81 -13.02 2.79
CA LEU A 33 -7.45 -12.56 4.14
C LEU A 33 -8.48 -13.04 5.16
N GLY A 34 -8.03 -13.77 6.19
CA GLY A 34 -8.90 -14.37 7.20
C GLY A 34 -9.77 -13.31 7.82
N GLU A 35 -11.06 -13.60 7.97
CA GLU A 35 -12.02 -12.79 8.71
C GLU A 35 -11.33 -12.24 9.97
N PRO A 36 -10.92 -10.94 9.99
CA PRO A 36 -10.33 -10.39 11.18
C PRO A 36 -11.40 -10.51 12.26
N THR A 37 -11.03 -10.93 13.47
CA THR A 37 -11.97 -10.94 14.60
C THR A 37 -12.63 -9.56 14.71
N GLU A 38 -13.92 -9.48 15.06
CA GLU A 38 -14.67 -8.21 15.07
C GLU A 38 -13.91 -7.06 15.78
N THR A 39 -13.18 -7.37 16.85
CA THR A 39 -12.37 -6.42 17.62
C THR A 39 -11.17 -5.88 16.83
N SER A 40 -10.56 -6.69 15.96
CA SER A 40 -9.45 -6.26 15.10
C SER A 40 -9.91 -5.44 13.89
N ARG A 41 -11.15 -5.65 13.42
CA ARG A 41 -11.76 -4.88 12.31
C ARG A 41 -11.97 -3.40 12.68
N LEU A 42 -12.35 -3.12 13.94
CA LEU A 42 -12.61 -1.75 14.40
C LEU A 42 -11.37 -0.84 14.40
N LEU A 43 -10.16 -1.41 14.26
CA LEU A 43 -8.89 -0.70 14.32
C LEU A 43 -8.00 -0.94 13.10
N TYR A 44 -8.55 -1.46 11.99
CA TYR A 44 -7.78 -1.64 10.76
C TYR A 44 -7.49 -0.28 10.11
N SER A 45 -6.36 0.33 10.47
CA SER A 45 -5.99 1.69 10.08
C SER A 45 -5.94 1.91 8.58
N ALA A 46 -5.60 0.89 7.77
CA ALA A 46 -5.60 1.02 6.31
C ALA A 46 -7.00 1.30 5.76
N ASP A 47 -8.04 0.63 6.29
CA ASP A 47 -9.43 0.86 5.88
C ASP A 47 -9.89 2.26 6.28
N VAL A 48 -9.56 2.69 7.50
CA VAL A 48 -9.86 4.05 7.98
C VAL A 48 -9.20 5.10 7.08
N LEU A 49 -7.90 4.96 6.79
CA LEU A 49 -7.16 5.91 5.96
C LEU A 49 -7.69 5.91 4.52
N ARG A 50 -7.98 4.74 3.95
CA ARG A 50 -8.52 4.60 2.59
C ARG A 50 -9.88 5.29 2.47
N ASN A 51 -10.79 5.03 3.39
CA ASN A 51 -12.13 5.60 3.41
C ASN A 51 -12.09 7.14 3.59
N LEU A 52 -11.22 7.63 4.47
CA LEU A 52 -11.00 9.06 4.67
C LEU A 52 -10.50 9.74 3.38
N VAL A 53 -9.48 9.17 2.73
CA VAL A 53 -8.92 9.70 1.48
C VAL A 53 -9.93 9.62 0.34
N LEU A 54 -10.73 8.55 0.27
CA LEU A 54 -11.71 8.30 -0.79
C LEU A 54 -12.83 9.36 -0.80
N PHE A 55 -13.27 9.81 0.36
CA PHE A 55 -14.33 10.82 0.50
C PHE A 55 -13.83 12.27 0.51
N LEU A 56 -12.52 12.50 0.65
CA LEU A 56 -11.92 13.84 0.65
C LEU A 56 -12.26 14.64 -0.64
N PRO A 57 -12.15 14.08 -1.87
CA PRO A 57 -12.53 14.80 -3.08
C PRO A 57 -14.00 15.24 -3.11
N LEU A 58 -14.93 14.41 -2.61
CA LEU A 58 -16.36 14.75 -2.55
C LEU A 58 -16.57 16.02 -1.70
N GLY A 59 -15.96 16.06 -0.52
CA GLY A 59 -16.01 17.22 0.37
C GLY A 59 -15.52 18.51 -0.28
N ALA A 60 -14.37 18.44 -0.95
CA ALA A 60 -13.78 19.58 -1.65
C ALA A 60 -14.67 20.07 -2.80
N VAL A 61 -15.25 19.16 -3.58
CA VAL A 61 -16.17 19.51 -4.68
C VAL A 61 -17.46 20.12 -4.14
N LEU A 62 -18.07 19.57 -3.09
CA LEU A 62 -19.27 20.14 -2.45
C LEU A 62 -19.00 21.54 -1.89
N ALA A 63 -17.84 21.77 -1.27
CA ALA A 63 -17.42 23.10 -0.84
C ALA A 63 -17.30 24.08 -2.02
N SER A 64 -16.75 23.62 -3.16
CA SER A 64 -16.64 24.41 -4.39
C SER A 64 -18.00 24.78 -4.99
N LEU A 65 -19.02 23.95 -4.75
CA LEU A 65 -20.42 24.19 -5.11
C LEU A 65 -21.16 25.11 -4.13
N GLY A 66 -20.49 25.59 -3.07
CA GLY A 66 -21.09 26.48 -2.07
C GLY A 66 -21.89 25.76 -0.99
N VAL A 67 -21.86 24.42 -0.96
CA VAL A 67 -22.53 23.63 0.09
C VAL A 67 -21.93 23.97 1.45
N SER A 68 -22.78 24.16 2.46
CA SER A 68 -22.35 24.42 3.84
C SER A 68 -21.81 23.15 4.50
N ALA A 69 -20.93 23.29 5.50
CA ALA A 69 -20.33 22.12 6.16
C ALA A 69 -21.36 21.13 6.73
N PRO A 70 -22.45 21.55 7.41
CA PRO A 70 -23.47 20.62 7.89
C PRO A 70 -24.19 19.86 6.76
N ARG A 71 -24.47 20.54 5.63
CA ARG A 71 -25.07 19.89 4.46
C ARG A 71 -24.09 18.93 3.78
N CYS A 72 -22.80 19.28 3.73
CA CYS A 72 -21.76 18.39 3.23
C CYS A 72 -21.69 17.10 4.06
N LEU A 73 -21.71 17.23 5.38
CA LEU A 73 -21.72 16.09 6.30
C LEU A 73 -22.97 15.22 6.09
N ALA A 74 -24.16 15.83 6.01
CA ALA A 74 -25.41 15.11 5.77
C ALA A 74 -25.41 14.36 4.42
N LEU A 75 -24.90 14.99 3.35
CA LEU A 75 -24.78 14.34 2.03
C LEU A 75 -23.77 13.19 2.05
N ALA A 76 -22.64 13.34 2.74
CA ALA A 76 -21.64 12.29 2.87
C ALA A 76 -22.19 11.10 3.68
N LEU A 77 -22.88 11.35 4.79
CA LEU A 77 -23.56 10.33 5.60
C LEU A 77 -24.65 9.61 4.79
N LEU A 78 -25.43 10.35 4.00
CA LEU A 78 -26.46 9.77 3.15
C LEU A 78 -25.86 8.87 2.05
N LEU A 79 -24.81 9.35 1.37
CA LEU A 79 -24.10 8.57 0.36
C LEU A 79 -23.47 7.32 0.97
N SER A 80 -22.73 7.46 2.07
CA SER A 80 -22.11 6.32 2.75
C SER A 80 -23.17 5.34 3.23
N GLY A 81 -24.23 5.79 3.90
CA GLY A 81 -25.31 4.91 4.35
C GLY A 81 -26.00 4.19 3.20
N SER A 82 -26.13 4.83 2.04
CA SER A 82 -26.65 4.18 0.83
C SER A 82 -25.69 3.09 0.33
N ILE A 83 -24.37 3.34 0.35
CA ILE A 83 -23.36 2.34 -0.02
C ILE A 83 -23.40 1.13 0.92
N GLU A 84 -23.37 1.37 2.23
CA GLU A 84 -23.46 0.33 3.26
C GLU A 84 -24.74 -0.50 3.11
N THR A 85 -25.86 0.17 2.81
CA THR A 85 -27.14 -0.49 2.57
C THR A 85 -27.05 -1.39 1.33
N VAL A 86 -26.50 -0.89 0.21
CA VAL A 86 -26.33 -1.68 -1.02
C VAL A 86 -25.40 -2.89 -0.80
N GLN A 87 -24.37 -2.73 0.02
CA GLN A 87 -23.42 -3.80 0.33
C GLN A 87 -24.02 -4.98 1.09
N LEU A 88 -25.18 -4.82 1.75
CA LEU A 88 -25.94 -5.95 2.32
C LEU A 88 -26.28 -7.03 1.28
N TRP A 89 -26.33 -6.66 0.00
CA TRP A 89 -26.63 -7.57 -1.11
C TRP A 89 -25.38 -7.97 -1.92
N ILE A 90 -24.17 -7.59 -1.49
CA ILE A 90 -22.91 -7.91 -2.19
C ILE A 90 -22.15 -8.98 -1.39
N PRO A 91 -22.01 -10.22 -1.91
CA PRO A 91 -21.30 -11.29 -1.20
C PRO A 91 -19.85 -10.93 -0.85
N GLY A 92 -19.48 -11.13 0.42
CA GLY A 92 -18.17 -10.79 0.99
C GLY A 92 -18.03 -9.33 1.45
N ARG A 93 -19.09 -8.51 1.36
CA ARG A 93 -19.08 -7.16 1.95
C ARG A 93 -19.89 -7.15 3.24
N TYR A 94 -19.34 -6.47 4.25
CA TYR A 94 -19.96 -6.31 5.56
C TYR A 94 -20.18 -4.84 5.83
N PRO A 95 -21.44 -4.41 6.07
CA PRO A 95 -21.69 -3.03 6.41
C PRO A 95 -21.02 -2.62 7.72
N SER A 96 -20.50 -1.41 7.78
CA SER A 96 -19.73 -0.89 8.91
C SER A 96 -20.20 0.50 9.31
N LEU A 97 -20.62 0.65 10.58
CA LEU A 97 -20.90 1.98 11.15
C LEU A 97 -19.64 2.86 11.20
N LEU A 98 -18.47 2.24 11.37
CA LEU A 98 -17.20 2.96 11.37
C LEU A 98 -16.94 3.58 10.00
N ASP A 99 -17.24 2.87 8.91
CA ASP A 99 -17.05 3.38 7.54
C ASP A 99 -17.93 4.61 7.29
N LEU A 100 -19.17 4.59 7.77
CA LEU A 100 -20.08 5.74 7.71
C LEU A 100 -19.48 6.99 8.38
N VAL A 101 -18.89 6.83 9.57
CA VAL A 101 -18.25 7.93 10.31
C VAL A 101 -16.99 8.41 9.60
N VAL A 102 -16.11 7.49 9.19
CA VAL A 102 -14.83 7.82 8.56
C VAL A 102 -15.03 8.48 7.19
N ASN A 103 -15.97 8.01 6.38
CA ASN A 103 -16.33 8.62 5.10
C ASN A 103 -16.85 10.05 5.29
N ALA A 104 -17.72 10.26 6.28
CA ALA A 104 -18.23 11.58 6.62
C ALA A 104 -17.11 12.53 7.10
N LEU A 105 -16.16 12.03 7.90
CA LEU A 105 -14.96 12.78 8.32
C LEU A 105 -14.05 13.11 7.14
N GLY A 106 -13.84 12.18 6.20
CA GLY A 106 -13.10 12.42 4.96
C GLY A 106 -13.70 13.55 4.13
N ALA A 107 -15.02 13.54 3.94
CA ALA A 107 -15.73 14.63 3.26
C ALA A 107 -15.66 15.95 4.04
N ALA A 108 -15.78 15.93 5.38
CA ALA A 108 -15.63 17.12 6.19
C ALA A 108 -14.21 17.72 6.07
N LEU A 109 -13.18 16.88 6.09
CA LEU A 109 -11.78 17.30 5.91
C LEU A 109 -11.57 17.90 4.52
N GLY A 110 -12.05 17.25 3.45
CA GLY A 110 -11.98 17.78 2.10
C GLY A 110 -12.67 19.12 1.94
N HIS A 111 -13.83 19.28 2.59
CA HIS A 111 -14.56 20.56 2.63
C HIS A 111 -13.74 21.66 3.32
N ALA A 112 -13.18 21.36 4.50
CA ALA A 112 -12.34 22.28 5.26
C ALA A 112 -11.06 22.66 4.51
N LEU A 113 -10.40 21.70 3.86
CA LEU A 113 -9.21 21.93 3.02
C LEU A 113 -9.52 22.88 1.86
N PHE A 114 -10.64 22.67 1.17
CA PHE A 114 -11.06 23.57 0.09
C PHE A 114 -11.39 24.98 0.60
N ARG A 115 -12.10 25.11 1.73
CA ARG A 115 -12.46 26.42 2.29
C ARG A 115 -11.25 27.18 2.82
N SER A 116 -10.24 26.46 3.33
CA SER A 116 -8.97 27.03 3.78
C SER A 116 -7.97 27.26 2.65
N ALA A 117 -8.27 26.81 1.42
CA ALA A 117 -7.38 26.94 0.26
C ALA A 117 -6.77 28.33 0.04
N PRO A 118 -7.49 29.44 0.19
CA PRO A 118 -6.89 30.77 0.07
C PRO A 118 -5.71 31.01 1.03
N LEU A 119 -5.75 30.41 2.22
CA LEU A 119 -4.72 30.58 3.26
C LEU A 119 -3.40 29.87 2.91
N TRP A 120 -3.47 28.74 2.21
CA TRP A 120 -2.29 27.91 1.91
C TRP A 120 -1.91 27.84 0.43
N LEU A 121 -2.78 28.27 -0.50
CA LEU A 121 -2.41 28.49 -1.90
C LEU A 121 -1.65 29.81 -2.09
N SER A 122 -1.97 30.84 -1.30
CA SER A 122 -1.31 32.15 -1.34
C SER A 122 -0.82 32.61 0.04
N PRO A 123 -0.06 31.78 0.79
CA PRO A 123 0.40 32.13 2.13
C PRO A 123 1.34 33.33 2.14
N PRO A 124 1.35 34.13 3.24
CA PRO A 124 2.43 35.06 3.51
C PRO A 124 3.77 34.32 3.62
N THR A 125 4.88 35.04 3.47
CA THR A 125 6.25 34.49 3.49
C THR A 125 6.51 33.59 4.69
N THR A 126 6.13 34.03 5.89
CA THR A 126 6.31 33.26 7.14
C THR A 126 5.54 31.93 7.12
N LEU A 127 4.28 31.94 6.66
CA LEU A 127 3.48 30.72 6.58
C LEU A 127 3.99 29.79 5.47
N SER A 128 4.48 30.32 4.34
CA SER A 128 5.10 29.52 3.27
C SER A 128 6.31 28.74 3.79
N ARG A 129 7.15 29.36 4.64
CA ARG A 129 8.31 28.70 5.28
C ARG A 129 7.87 27.57 6.20
N LEU A 130 6.84 27.80 7.01
CA LEU A 130 6.27 26.77 7.87
C LEU A 130 5.71 25.61 7.05
N LEU A 131 4.95 25.90 5.99
CA LEU A 131 4.34 24.89 5.13
C LEU A 131 5.38 24.03 4.41
N VAL A 132 6.43 24.62 3.83
CA VAL A 132 7.50 23.84 3.16
C VAL A 132 8.28 22.98 4.17
N LEU A 133 8.56 23.49 5.37
CA LEU A 133 9.22 22.71 6.43
C LEU A 133 8.33 21.58 6.93
N ALA A 134 7.06 21.86 7.22
CA ALA A 134 6.10 20.85 7.63
C ALA A 134 5.95 19.75 6.58
N THR A 135 5.95 20.12 5.29
CA THR A 135 5.93 19.17 4.17
C THR A 135 7.21 18.36 4.10
N GLY A 136 8.38 18.99 4.28
CA GLY A 136 9.67 18.30 4.31
C GLY A 136 9.76 17.28 5.43
N VAL A 137 9.35 17.67 6.64
CA VAL A 137 9.29 16.78 7.81
C VAL A 137 8.29 15.65 7.58
N THR A 138 7.09 15.95 7.07
CA THR A 138 6.06 14.94 6.80
C THR A 138 6.54 13.95 5.75
N THR A 139 7.13 14.43 4.65
CA THR A 139 7.65 13.59 3.58
C THR A 139 8.80 12.71 4.08
N ALA A 140 9.76 13.29 4.79
CA ALA A 140 10.86 12.54 5.39
C ALA A 140 10.36 11.48 6.39
N GLY A 141 9.38 11.84 7.22
CA GLY A 141 8.74 10.93 8.17
C GLY A 141 8.00 9.79 7.48
N LEU A 142 7.28 10.05 6.38
CA LEU A 142 6.62 9.02 5.58
C LEU A 142 7.62 8.10 4.87
N VAL A 143 8.72 8.64 4.35
CA VAL A 143 9.82 7.86 3.75
C VAL A 143 10.48 6.94 4.78
N LEU A 144 10.85 7.48 5.95
CA LEU A 144 11.43 6.70 7.05
C LEU A 144 10.44 5.66 7.60
N GLY A 145 9.19 6.08 7.79
CA GLY A 145 8.11 5.22 8.25
C GLY A 145 7.83 4.08 7.28
N THR A 146 7.82 4.34 5.97
CA THR A 146 7.66 3.30 4.94
C THR A 146 8.75 2.23 5.06
N GLY A 147 10.01 2.64 5.21
CA GLY A 147 11.12 1.69 5.42
C GLY A 147 10.94 0.86 6.68
N ALA A 148 10.62 1.49 7.80
CA ALA A 148 10.40 0.78 9.06
C ALA A 148 9.18 -0.15 9.02
N LEU A 149 8.11 0.24 8.34
CA LEU A 149 6.85 -0.50 8.30
C LEU A 149 6.81 -1.62 7.27
N LEU A 150 7.64 -1.55 6.21
CA LEU A 150 7.79 -2.60 5.21
C LEU A 150 8.96 -3.55 5.50
N ALA A 151 9.87 -3.19 6.40
CA ALA A 151 10.95 -4.07 6.83
C ALA A 151 10.37 -5.37 7.45
N PRO A 152 11.04 -6.52 7.27
CA PRO A 152 10.68 -7.73 8.00
C PRO A 152 10.72 -7.49 9.51
N SER A 153 9.65 -7.84 10.22
CA SER A 153 9.64 -7.77 11.69
C SER A 153 10.27 -9.04 12.27
N PRO A 154 11.11 -8.96 13.31
CA PRO A 154 11.47 -10.12 14.13
C PRO A 154 10.26 -10.55 14.98
N ILE A 155 10.06 -11.86 15.15
CA ILE A 155 8.84 -12.47 15.73
C ILE A 155 9.19 -13.81 16.41
N PRO A 156 8.27 -14.43 17.19
CA PRO A 156 8.51 -14.97 18.52
C PRO A 156 9.16 -16.37 18.55
N ASP A 157 9.39 -16.90 19.75
CA ASP A 157 10.14 -18.13 20.06
C ASP A 157 9.50 -19.47 19.61
N VAL A 158 8.35 -19.47 18.92
CA VAL A 158 7.75 -20.72 18.43
C VAL A 158 7.17 -20.51 17.04
N TYR A 159 7.62 -21.35 16.12
CA TYR A 159 7.17 -21.36 14.74
C TYR A 159 6.39 -22.62 14.42
N HIS A 160 5.41 -22.49 13.53
CA HIS A 160 4.65 -23.60 12.96
C HIS A 160 4.76 -23.54 11.44
N ALA A 161 5.32 -24.60 10.86
CA ALA A 161 5.39 -24.80 9.42
C ALA A 161 4.11 -25.50 8.96
N HIS A 162 3.46 -24.94 7.95
CA HIS A 162 2.31 -25.55 7.29
C HIS A 162 2.62 -25.72 5.81
N TRP A 163 2.42 -26.95 5.32
CA TRP A 163 2.43 -27.24 3.90
C TRP A 163 0.99 -27.21 3.42
N THR A 164 0.74 -26.61 2.25
CA THR A 164 -0.61 -26.55 1.64
C THR A 164 -1.69 -26.13 2.64
N ALA A 165 -1.45 -25.02 3.34
CA ALA A 165 -2.28 -24.63 4.49
C ALA A 165 -3.75 -24.42 4.09
N GLU A 166 -4.65 -25.21 4.67
CA GLU A 166 -6.09 -25.00 4.56
C GLU A 166 -6.51 -23.90 5.53
N ARG A 167 -6.77 -22.71 5.01
CA ARG A 167 -7.30 -21.57 5.79
C ARG A 167 -8.51 -21.01 5.08
N ALA A 168 -9.42 -20.41 5.84
CA ALA A 168 -10.62 -19.76 5.30
C ALA A 168 -10.28 -18.67 4.26
N ASP A 169 -9.05 -18.17 4.32
CA ASP A 169 -8.54 -17.10 3.49
C ASP A 169 -7.52 -17.52 2.45
N LEU A 170 -7.45 -18.81 2.15
CA LEU A 170 -6.62 -19.29 1.06
C LEU A 170 -7.45 -20.27 0.26
N HIS A 171 -7.35 -20.19 -1.06
CA HIS A 171 -7.86 -21.27 -1.90
C HIS A 171 -7.03 -22.53 -1.61
N PRO A 172 -7.64 -23.73 -1.59
CA PRO A 172 -6.88 -24.96 -1.45
C PRO A 172 -5.91 -25.13 -2.62
N TRP A 173 -4.68 -25.54 -2.33
CA TRP A 173 -3.72 -25.96 -3.36
C TRP A 173 -3.89 -27.45 -3.60
N GLU A 174 -4.20 -27.84 -4.83
CA GLU A 174 -4.42 -29.23 -5.22
C GLU A 174 -3.12 -29.97 -5.60
N GLY A 175 -1.98 -29.28 -5.64
CA GLY A 175 -0.67 -29.91 -5.82
C GLY A 175 -0.10 -30.44 -4.50
N GLN A 176 1.16 -30.87 -4.53
CA GLN A 176 1.84 -31.43 -3.36
C GLN A 176 3.14 -30.69 -3.05
N VAL A 177 3.38 -30.42 -1.77
CA VAL A 177 4.70 -30.01 -1.30
C VAL A 177 5.50 -31.27 -0.98
N LEU A 178 6.63 -31.47 -1.64
CA LEU A 178 7.50 -32.64 -1.49
C LEU A 178 8.52 -32.42 -0.39
N SER A 179 9.11 -31.23 -0.35
CA SER A 179 10.04 -30.81 0.72
C SER A 179 10.09 -29.30 0.83
N VAL A 180 10.41 -28.82 2.02
CA VAL A 180 10.71 -27.42 2.30
C VAL A 180 12.00 -27.37 3.11
N ALA A 181 12.94 -26.51 2.74
CA ALA A 181 14.17 -26.31 3.49
C ALA A 181 14.49 -24.82 3.66
N VAL A 182 15.01 -24.44 4.82
CA VAL A 182 15.55 -23.11 5.09
C VAL A 182 17.02 -23.25 5.43
N ASN A 183 17.89 -22.60 4.66
CA ASN A 183 19.36 -22.68 4.79
C ASN A 183 19.86 -24.13 4.80
N GLY A 184 19.22 -25.01 4.02
CA GLY A 184 19.53 -26.44 3.96
C GLY A 184 18.93 -27.29 5.10
N PHE A 185 18.26 -26.68 6.08
CA PHE A 185 17.54 -27.39 7.14
C PHE A 185 16.11 -27.71 6.69
N GLU A 186 15.77 -28.99 6.61
CA GLU A 186 14.44 -29.44 6.23
C GLU A 186 13.39 -29.08 7.29
N LEU A 187 12.30 -28.44 6.86
CA LEU A 187 11.18 -28.01 7.69
C LEU A 187 9.99 -28.96 7.51
N LEU A 188 9.80 -29.86 8.46
CA LEU A 188 8.62 -30.72 8.51
C LEU A 188 7.37 -29.93 8.95
N PRO A 189 6.16 -30.32 8.49
CA PRO A 189 4.92 -29.74 8.98
C PRO A 189 4.80 -29.85 10.51
N GLY A 190 4.32 -28.79 11.15
CA GLY A 190 4.14 -28.70 12.59
C GLY A 190 5.12 -27.75 13.26
N ARG A 191 5.43 -28.00 14.54
CA ARG A 191 6.23 -27.10 15.36
C ARG A 191 7.71 -27.14 14.93
N VAL A 192 8.25 -26.00 14.53
CA VAL A 192 9.66 -25.83 14.18
C VAL A 192 10.41 -25.33 15.42
N ARG A 193 11.54 -25.98 15.71
CA ARG A 193 12.43 -25.61 16.82
C ARG A 193 13.28 -24.40 16.44
N VAL A 194 13.30 -23.38 17.29
CA VAL A 194 14.02 -22.12 17.03
C VAL A 194 15.52 -22.32 16.94
N GLU A 195 16.08 -23.34 17.59
CA GLU A 195 17.51 -23.63 17.47
C GLU A 195 17.92 -23.97 16.03
N ALA A 196 16.98 -24.42 15.19
CA ALA A 196 17.20 -24.65 13.75
C ALA A 196 17.10 -23.38 12.89
N LEU A 197 16.51 -22.31 13.45
CA LEU A 197 16.28 -21.03 12.78
C LEU A 197 16.88 -19.94 13.67
N GLU A 198 18.17 -19.63 13.47
CA GLU A 198 18.85 -18.53 14.18
C GLU A 198 17.89 -17.34 14.33
N GLY A 199 17.66 -16.87 15.57
CA GLY A 199 16.48 -16.11 16.01
C GLY A 199 16.15 -14.77 15.33
N GLN A 200 16.72 -14.49 14.16
CA GLN A 200 16.54 -13.33 13.31
C GLN A 200 16.60 -13.68 11.81
N TRP A 201 16.41 -14.94 11.43
CA TRP A 201 16.66 -15.39 10.05
C TRP A 201 15.84 -14.61 9.01
N LEU A 202 14.59 -14.19 9.31
CA LEU A 202 13.78 -13.34 8.41
C LEU A 202 14.38 -11.94 8.20
N SER A 203 15.09 -11.41 9.20
CA SER A 203 15.81 -10.12 9.10
C SER A 203 17.23 -10.26 8.54
N SER A 204 17.80 -11.48 8.54
CA SER A 204 19.10 -11.80 7.94
C SER A 204 18.97 -12.29 6.49
N ASP A 205 20.10 -12.62 5.88
CA ASP A 205 20.15 -13.37 4.62
C ASP A 205 19.71 -14.81 4.88
N TYR A 206 18.85 -15.33 4.00
CA TYR A 206 18.38 -16.71 4.08
C TYR A 206 18.02 -17.26 2.71
N ARG A 207 17.95 -18.58 2.62
CA ARG A 207 17.50 -19.30 1.44
C ARG A 207 16.41 -20.28 1.81
N LEU A 208 15.21 -20.07 1.29
CA LEU A 208 14.07 -20.96 1.38
C LEU A 208 13.96 -21.75 0.06
N GLU A 209 13.89 -23.06 0.14
CA GLU A 209 13.77 -23.97 -1.00
C GLU A 209 12.51 -24.81 -0.84
N LEU A 210 11.73 -24.93 -1.92
CA LEU A 210 10.54 -25.76 -1.98
C LEU A 210 10.66 -26.68 -3.18
N SER A 211 10.49 -27.99 -2.96
CA SER A 211 10.24 -28.95 -4.04
C SER A 211 8.76 -29.26 -4.09
N LEU A 212 8.15 -29.10 -5.27
CA LEU A 212 6.71 -29.11 -5.44
C LEU A 212 6.31 -30.07 -6.56
N LEU A 213 5.10 -30.62 -6.46
CA LEU A 213 4.35 -31.26 -7.54
C LEU A 213 3.19 -30.34 -7.91
N ALA A 214 3.14 -29.91 -9.16
CA ALA A 214 2.15 -28.94 -9.62
C ALA A 214 0.73 -29.52 -9.59
N GLY A 215 -0.19 -28.77 -8.99
CA GLY A 215 -1.64 -28.93 -9.18
C GLY A 215 -2.16 -27.95 -10.24
N PRO A 216 -3.48 -27.97 -10.53
CA PRO A 216 -4.11 -26.91 -11.32
C PRO A 216 -3.91 -25.53 -10.66
N PRO A 217 -3.72 -24.45 -11.46
CA PRO A 217 -3.64 -23.10 -10.91
C PRO A 217 -4.90 -22.73 -10.12
N PRO A 218 -4.79 -22.26 -8.86
CA PRO A 218 -5.96 -21.89 -8.09
C PRO A 218 -6.61 -20.61 -8.65
N PRO A 219 -7.91 -20.40 -8.40
CA PRO A 219 -8.62 -19.20 -8.87
C PRO A 219 -8.16 -17.90 -8.18
N GLY A 220 -7.48 -18.01 -7.04
CA GLY A 220 -6.92 -16.90 -6.26
C GLY A 220 -5.73 -17.34 -5.40
N LEU A 221 -5.39 -16.54 -4.39
CA LEU A 221 -4.24 -16.79 -3.52
C LEU A 221 -4.37 -18.13 -2.78
N SER A 222 -3.33 -18.95 -2.86
CA SER A 222 -3.14 -20.19 -2.11
C SER A 222 -1.76 -20.19 -1.46
N ALA A 223 -1.43 -21.23 -0.70
CA ALA A 223 -0.13 -21.40 -0.07
C ALA A 223 0.52 -22.71 -0.48
N PHE A 224 1.74 -22.64 -0.99
CA PHE A 224 2.63 -23.81 -0.97
C PHE A 224 3.10 -24.04 0.45
N PHE A 225 3.62 -22.98 1.08
CA PHE A 225 4.17 -23.02 2.42
C PHE A 225 3.79 -21.76 3.18
N THR A 226 3.39 -21.95 4.44
CA THR A 226 3.28 -20.85 5.39
C THR A 226 4.09 -21.15 6.64
N LEU A 227 4.68 -20.10 7.21
CA LEU A 227 5.22 -20.12 8.55
C LEU A 227 4.37 -19.20 9.40
N SER A 228 3.81 -19.72 10.50
CA SER A 228 3.06 -18.94 11.48
C SER A 228 3.76 -18.94 12.84
N GLY A 229 3.58 -17.88 13.60
CA GLY A 229 4.04 -17.77 14.98
C GLY A 229 3.03 -18.34 15.98
N ALA A 230 3.15 -17.92 17.23
CA ALA A 230 2.12 -18.12 18.24
C ALA A 230 0.76 -17.56 17.75
N GLU A 231 -0.34 -18.18 18.19
CA GLU A 231 -1.71 -17.77 17.82
C GLU A 231 -2.02 -17.83 16.31
N HIS A 232 -1.27 -18.64 15.54
CA HIS A 232 -1.44 -18.79 14.08
C HIS A 232 -1.24 -17.50 13.28
N ALA A 233 -0.56 -16.49 13.86
CA ALA A 233 -0.22 -15.28 13.15
C ALA A 233 0.78 -15.59 12.02
N GLU A 234 0.38 -15.36 10.77
CA GLU A 234 1.23 -15.62 9.61
C GLU A 234 2.48 -14.71 9.64
N LEU A 235 3.65 -15.31 9.45
CA LEU A 235 4.94 -14.64 9.40
C LEU A 235 5.51 -14.62 7.99
N LEU A 236 5.24 -15.67 7.23
CA LEU A 236 5.73 -15.86 5.88
C LEU A 236 4.73 -16.72 5.12
N LEU A 237 4.43 -16.34 3.89
CA LEU A 237 3.69 -17.16 2.93
C LEU A 237 4.37 -17.08 1.58
N ILE A 238 4.53 -18.25 0.96
CA ILE A 238 4.87 -18.38 -0.44
C ILE A 238 3.84 -19.28 -1.11
N GLY A 239 3.30 -18.84 -2.23
CA GLY A 239 2.24 -19.56 -2.89
C GLY A 239 1.79 -18.95 -4.21
N PRO A 240 0.91 -19.66 -4.92
CA PRO A 240 0.36 -19.21 -6.19
C PRO A 240 -0.80 -18.26 -5.96
N ASP A 241 -0.93 -17.24 -6.81
CA ASP A 241 -2.18 -16.53 -7.06
C ASP A 241 -2.43 -16.57 -8.57
N ARG A 242 -3.27 -17.52 -8.99
CA ARG A 242 -3.42 -17.92 -10.40
C ARG A 242 -2.08 -18.41 -10.97
N GLU A 243 -1.55 -17.73 -12.00
CA GLU A 243 -0.25 -18.05 -12.63
C GLU A 243 0.93 -17.30 -11.98
N ASP A 244 0.67 -16.48 -10.97
CA ASP A 244 1.70 -15.65 -10.36
C ASP A 244 2.25 -16.31 -9.10
N LEU A 245 3.54 -16.12 -8.85
CA LEU A 245 4.14 -16.50 -7.57
C LEU A 245 4.09 -15.29 -6.63
N VAL A 246 3.45 -15.47 -5.48
CA VAL A 246 3.31 -14.46 -4.44
C VAL A 246 4.15 -14.85 -3.24
N PHE A 247 4.85 -13.87 -2.70
CA PHE A 247 5.61 -13.97 -1.47
C PHE A 247 5.20 -12.83 -0.56
N ARG A 248 4.75 -13.12 0.66
CA ARG A 248 4.47 -12.10 1.68
C ARG A 248 5.12 -12.48 2.99
N TYR A 249 5.49 -11.47 3.76
CA TYR A 249 6.06 -11.65 5.08
C TYR A 249 5.47 -10.64 6.04
N ARG A 250 5.58 -10.95 7.32
CA ARG A 250 5.11 -10.08 8.37
C ARG A 250 6.06 -8.92 8.58
N SER A 251 5.47 -7.73 8.56
CA SER A 251 6.13 -6.46 8.79
C SER A 251 5.44 -5.70 9.93
N PRO A 252 6.09 -4.67 10.52
CA PRO A 252 5.49 -3.87 11.59
C PRO A 252 4.18 -3.17 11.19
N SER A 253 3.93 -2.99 9.89
CA SER A 253 2.66 -2.45 9.35
C SER A 253 1.42 -3.18 9.91
N LEU A 254 1.48 -4.49 10.09
CA LEU A 254 0.33 -5.27 10.57
C LEU A 254 -0.05 -4.96 12.00
N ALA A 255 0.92 -4.65 12.85
CA ALA A 255 0.65 -4.24 14.24
C ALA A 255 -0.12 -2.90 14.31
N LEU A 256 -0.06 -2.11 13.23
CA LEU A 256 -0.80 -0.87 13.07
C LEU A 256 -2.13 -1.06 12.31
N GLY A 257 -2.50 -2.29 11.93
CA GLY A 257 -3.67 -2.54 11.09
C GLY A 257 -3.52 -1.99 9.67
N LEU A 258 -2.29 -1.94 9.15
CA LEU A 258 -1.99 -1.62 7.76
C LEU A 258 -1.88 -2.90 6.93
N GLU A 259 -1.75 -2.75 5.61
CA GLU A 259 -1.64 -3.86 4.67
C GLU A 259 -0.31 -4.62 4.77
N TRP A 260 -0.31 -5.85 4.23
CA TRP A 260 0.86 -6.74 4.19
C TRP A 260 1.90 -6.29 3.16
N ALA A 261 3.17 -6.43 3.52
CA ALA A 261 4.26 -6.39 2.55
C ALA A 261 4.20 -7.65 1.66
N SER A 262 3.81 -7.47 0.39
CA SER A 262 3.74 -8.55 -0.60
C SER A 262 4.57 -8.25 -1.84
N LEU A 263 5.33 -9.25 -2.28
CA LEU A 263 6.09 -9.28 -3.51
C LEU A 263 5.44 -10.27 -4.48
N ARG A 264 5.50 -9.96 -5.78
CA ARG A 264 4.88 -10.77 -6.82
C ARG A 264 5.78 -10.94 -8.02
N TRP A 265 5.93 -12.17 -8.46
CA TRP A 265 6.44 -12.51 -9.79
C TRP A 265 5.26 -12.85 -10.70
N LEU A 266 4.89 -11.87 -11.52
CA LEU A 266 3.84 -12.00 -12.52
C LEU A 266 4.19 -13.01 -13.61
N GLY A 267 3.32 -14.00 -13.79
CA GLY A 267 3.48 -15.15 -14.67
C GLY A 267 4.58 -16.10 -14.23
N GLY A 268 5.02 -16.05 -12.97
CA GLY A 268 6.12 -16.89 -12.49
C GLY A 268 5.85 -18.39 -12.62
N LEU A 269 4.60 -18.81 -12.52
CA LEU A 269 4.20 -20.21 -12.62
C LEU A 269 3.63 -20.57 -14.00
N ARG A 270 3.70 -19.66 -14.98
CA ARG A 270 3.21 -19.91 -16.33
C ARG A 270 4.06 -20.99 -17.00
N GLY A 271 3.40 -21.99 -17.57
CA GLY A 271 4.05 -23.08 -18.29
C GLY A 271 4.43 -24.28 -17.42
N ILE A 272 4.14 -24.24 -16.12
CA ILE A 272 4.24 -25.42 -15.25
C ILE A 272 2.99 -26.30 -15.48
N GLU A 273 3.20 -27.53 -15.94
CA GLU A 273 2.13 -28.48 -16.23
C GLU A 273 1.66 -29.21 -14.97
N VAL A 274 0.36 -29.56 -14.90
CA VAL A 274 -0.18 -30.35 -13.77
C VAL A 274 0.55 -31.70 -13.67
N GLY A 275 1.01 -32.05 -12.47
CA GLY A 275 1.83 -33.24 -12.21
C GLY A 275 3.33 -33.06 -12.49
N GLN A 276 3.76 -31.91 -13.03
CA GLN A 276 5.18 -31.60 -13.17
C GLN A 276 5.83 -31.37 -11.80
N ARG A 277 7.04 -31.89 -11.61
CA ARG A 277 7.89 -31.51 -10.48
C ARG A 277 8.65 -30.24 -10.81
N PHE A 278 8.64 -29.28 -9.89
CA PHE A 278 9.37 -28.02 -10.04
C PHE A 278 9.90 -27.56 -8.68
N GLU A 279 10.91 -26.71 -8.73
CA GLU A 279 11.57 -26.16 -7.56
C GLU A 279 11.38 -24.64 -7.46
N VAL A 280 11.04 -24.14 -6.28
CA VAL A 280 10.99 -22.71 -5.99
C VAL A 280 12.05 -22.37 -4.95
N LYS A 281 12.97 -21.47 -5.30
CA LYS A 281 14.00 -20.94 -4.40
C LYS A 281 13.75 -19.48 -4.13
N LEU A 282 13.69 -19.08 -2.87
CA LEU A 282 13.62 -17.70 -2.42
C LEU A 282 14.89 -17.42 -1.61
N GLU A 283 15.73 -16.53 -2.11
CA GLU A 283 16.93 -16.06 -1.44
C GLU A 283 16.75 -14.60 -1.05
N LYS A 284 16.93 -14.27 0.22
CA LYS A 284 17.05 -12.89 0.70
C LYS A 284 18.52 -12.52 0.79
N ILE A 285 18.89 -11.41 0.17
CA ILE A 285 20.24 -10.85 0.12
C ILE A 285 20.14 -9.35 0.44
N GLY A 286 20.38 -8.98 1.69
CA GLY A 286 20.12 -7.63 2.21
C GLY A 286 18.63 -7.24 2.06
N ALA A 287 18.36 -6.12 1.40
CA ALA A 287 16.99 -5.64 1.10
C ALA A 287 16.29 -6.42 -0.02
N ALA A 288 17.07 -7.14 -0.83
CA ALA A 288 16.61 -7.71 -2.08
C ALA A 288 16.24 -9.18 -1.90
N PHE A 289 15.28 -9.61 -2.70
CA PHE A 289 14.91 -11.00 -2.87
C PHE A 289 15.27 -11.45 -4.28
N CYS A 290 15.82 -12.64 -4.37
CA CYS A 290 16.01 -13.42 -5.59
C CYS A 290 15.06 -14.61 -5.52
N VAL A 291 14.17 -14.72 -6.49
CA VAL A 291 13.27 -15.86 -6.64
C VAL A 291 13.68 -16.64 -7.87
N ALA A 292 13.85 -17.95 -7.74
CA ALA A 292 14.06 -18.84 -8.86
C ALA A 292 12.97 -19.90 -8.91
N ILE A 293 12.53 -20.22 -10.13
CA ILE A 293 11.61 -21.31 -10.44
C ILE A 293 12.33 -22.17 -11.48
N ASP A 294 12.75 -23.37 -11.07
CA ASP A 294 13.68 -24.21 -11.82
C ASP A 294 14.95 -23.44 -12.27
N GLN A 295 15.08 -23.17 -13.57
CA GLN A 295 16.22 -22.47 -14.18
C GLN A 295 16.00 -20.95 -14.31
N GLU A 296 14.75 -20.49 -14.22
CA GLU A 296 14.45 -19.07 -14.33
C GLU A 296 14.69 -18.38 -13.00
N ARG A 297 15.49 -17.31 -12.99
CA ARG A 297 15.81 -16.54 -11.78
C ARG A 297 15.51 -15.06 -11.98
N ARG A 298 14.79 -14.47 -11.02
CA ARG A 298 14.55 -13.02 -10.93
C ARG A 298 15.06 -12.48 -9.62
N CYS A 299 15.97 -11.51 -9.72
CA CYS A 299 16.57 -10.82 -8.57
C CYS A 299 16.15 -9.35 -8.55
N GLY A 300 16.44 -8.68 -7.42
CA GLY A 300 16.08 -7.28 -7.23
C GLY A 300 14.59 -7.07 -6.94
N LEU A 301 13.90 -8.11 -6.44
CA LEU A 301 12.56 -7.98 -5.89
C LEU A 301 12.67 -7.41 -4.48
N GLY A 302 11.77 -6.54 -4.07
CA GLY A 302 11.83 -5.86 -2.78
C GLY A 302 11.03 -4.57 -2.81
N PHE A 303 11.00 -3.87 -1.68
CA PHE A 303 10.29 -2.61 -1.55
C PHE A 303 11.26 -1.44 -1.68
N ASN A 304 10.79 -0.35 -2.25
CA ASN A 304 11.45 0.95 -2.22
C ASN A 304 10.55 1.98 -1.51
N HIS A 305 11.06 3.20 -1.31
CA HIS A 305 10.35 4.25 -0.56
C HIS A 305 9.06 4.71 -1.22
N ALA A 306 8.94 4.52 -2.53
CA ALA A 306 7.75 4.89 -3.27
C ALA A 306 6.64 3.82 -3.19
N ASP A 307 6.91 2.67 -2.56
CA ASP A 307 5.92 1.62 -2.30
C ASP A 307 5.11 1.85 -1.01
N GLY A 308 5.24 3.01 -0.37
CA GLY A 308 4.48 3.35 0.85
C GLY A 308 2.95 3.31 0.66
N TRP A 309 2.46 3.46 -0.58
CA TRP A 309 1.05 3.27 -0.89
C TRP A 309 0.57 1.84 -0.64
N GLN A 310 1.46 0.83 -0.71
CA GLN A 310 1.12 -0.56 -0.48
C GLN A 310 0.70 -0.82 0.97
N LEU A 311 1.04 0.07 1.91
CA LEU A 311 0.56 0.03 3.29
C LEU A 311 -0.94 0.32 3.41
N LEU A 312 -1.55 0.92 2.38
CA LEU A 312 -2.95 1.34 2.35
C LEU A 312 -3.80 0.52 1.38
N ALA A 313 -3.17 -0.11 0.39
CA ALA A 313 -3.85 -0.88 -0.63
C ALA A 313 -3.05 -2.12 -1.02
N PRO A 314 -3.70 -3.29 -1.16
CA PRO A 314 -3.03 -4.52 -1.52
C PRO A 314 -2.48 -4.46 -2.95
N ALA A 315 -1.16 -4.58 -3.08
CA ALA A 315 -0.48 -4.45 -4.37
C ALA A 315 -0.88 -5.55 -5.37
N PHE A 316 -1.23 -6.74 -4.89
CA PHE A 316 -1.63 -7.87 -5.73
C PHE A 316 -2.90 -7.60 -6.58
N ARG A 317 -3.62 -6.50 -6.37
CA ARG A 317 -4.80 -6.17 -7.19
C ARG A 317 -4.46 -5.49 -8.52
N TYR A 318 -3.21 -5.07 -8.72
CA TYR A 318 -2.86 -4.15 -9.80
C TYR A 318 -1.93 -4.78 -10.83
N PRO A 319 -2.16 -4.57 -12.14
CA PRO A 319 -1.21 -4.94 -13.17
C PRO A 319 0.08 -4.08 -13.08
N PRO A 320 1.20 -4.51 -13.70
CA PRO A 320 2.48 -3.78 -13.65
C PRO A 320 2.40 -2.29 -13.92
N ALA A 321 1.64 -1.91 -14.95
CA ALA A 321 1.51 -0.52 -15.35
C ALA A 321 0.81 0.32 -14.27
N ALA A 322 -0.18 -0.25 -13.59
CA ALA A 322 -0.87 0.41 -12.49
C ALA A 322 0.03 0.50 -11.25
N LEU A 323 0.82 -0.54 -10.94
CA LEU A 323 1.83 -0.49 -9.87
C LEU A 323 2.82 0.66 -10.10
N PHE A 324 3.39 0.74 -11.31
CA PHE A 324 4.32 1.82 -11.66
C PHE A 324 3.66 3.21 -11.55
N ALA A 325 2.42 3.34 -12.01
CA ALA A 325 1.65 4.57 -11.90
C ALA A 325 1.38 4.96 -10.45
N LEU A 326 0.94 4.02 -9.60
CA LEU A 326 0.68 4.24 -8.18
C LEU A 326 1.95 4.63 -7.43
N THR A 327 3.06 3.94 -7.65
CA THR A 327 4.37 4.26 -7.07
C THR A 327 4.83 5.66 -7.51
N SER A 328 4.65 6.03 -8.78
CA SER A 328 5.00 7.36 -9.30
C SER A 328 4.08 8.45 -8.73
N LEU A 329 2.77 8.20 -8.64
CA LEU A 329 1.78 9.13 -8.10
C LEU A 329 1.98 9.33 -6.60
N TRP A 330 2.32 8.27 -5.87
CA TRP A 330 2.61 8.34 -4.44
C TRP A 330 3.77 9.28 -4.16
N LEU A 331 4.93 9.04 -4.80
CA LEU A 331 6.09 9.90 -4.59
C LEU A 331 5.87 11.31 -5.16
N GLY A 332 5.18 11.42 -6.29
CA GLY A 332 4.78 12.70 -6.87
C GLY A 332 3.88 13.52 -5.92
N ALA A 333 2.92 12.88 -5.25
CA ALA A 333 2.03 13.53 -4.29
C ALA A 333 2.78 14.07 -3.06
N LEU A 334 3.87 13.41 -2.65
CA LEU A 334 4.74 13.90 -1.57
C LEU A 334 5.61 15.10 -2.02
N PHE A 335 6.08 15.08 -3.28
CA PHE A 335 7.01 16.09 -3.80
C PHE A 335 6.34 17.33 -4.38
N LEU A 336 5.11 17.21 -4.89
CA LEU A 336 4.33 18.33 -5.40
C LEU A 336 4.17 19.49 -4.40
N PRO A 337 3.75 19.28 -3.13
CA PRO A 337 3.64 20.35 -2.15
C PRO A 337 5.00 20.95 -1.78
N LEU A 338 6.08 20.17 -1.78
CA LEU A 338 7.44 20.70 -1.58
C LEU A 338 7.77 21.71 -2.65
N GLY A 339 7.56 21.37 -3.92
CA GLY A 339 7.75 22.28 -5.04
C GLY A 339 6.85 23.50 -4.98
N PHE A 340 5.57 23.33 -4.63
CA PHE A 340 4.58 24.40 -4.57
C PHE A 340 4.89 25.47 -3.51
N TRP A 341 5.36 25.06 -2.32
CA TRP A 341 5.70 26.00 -1.24
C TRP A 341 7.18 26.41 -1.19
N SER A 342 8.03 25.84 -2.05
CA SER A 342 9.46 26.16 -2.14
C SER A 342 9.70 27.61 -2.53
N ARG A 343 10.70 28.23 -1.88
CA ARG A 343 11.24 29.56 -2.18
C ARG A 343 12.76 29.55 -2.15
N ARG A 344 13.40 30.63 -2.59
CA ARG A 344 14.87 30.79 -2.48
C ARG A 344 15.26 31.21 -1.07
N ASP A 345 15.01 30.35 -0.07
CA ASP A 345 15.36 30.58 1.33
C ASP A 345 15.88 29.33 2.05
N ALA A 346 16.43 29.55 3.25
CA ALA A 346 17.04 28.48 4.05
C ALA A 346 16.04 27.40 4.50
N ALA A 347 14.76 27.77 4.70
CA ALA A 347 13.71 26.83 5.07
C ALA A 347 13.47 25.80 3.97
N THR A 348 13.44 26.25 2.72
CA THR A 348 13.33 25.39 1.54
C THR A 348 14.53 24.46 1.42
N PHE A 349 15.75 24.99 1.57
CA PHE A 349 16.97 24.17 1.54
C PHE A 349 16.96 23.09 2.62
N LEU A 350 16.55 23.44 3.85
CA LEU A 350 16.44 22.49 4.95
C LEU A 350 15.39 21.40 4.66
N ALA A 351 14.21 21.76 4.16
CA ALA A 351 13.15 20.80 3.81
C ALA A 351 13.64 19.78 2.76
N TRP A 352 14.27 20.24 1.68
CA TRP A 352 14.85 19.37 0.66
C TRP A 352 15.99 18.51 1.20
N SER A 353 16.85 19.08 2.05
CA SER A 353 17.94 18.34 2.69
C SER A 353 17.44 17.23 3.61
N LEU A 354 16.37 17.47 4.37
CA LEU A 354 15.72 16.47 5.22
C LEU A 354 15.17 15.31 4.38
N VAL A 355 14.49 15.61 3.28
CA VAL A 355 13.96 14.59 2.37
C VAL A 355 15.10 13.79 1.72
N ALA A 356 16.13 14.47 1.20
CA ALA A 356 17.30 13.80 0.62
C ALA A 356 18.02 12.90 1.65
N ALA A 357 18.23 13.41 2.87
CA ALA A 357 18.84 12.64 3.95
C ALA A 357 17.99 11.42 4.32
N SER A 358 16.66 11.57 4.39
CA SER A 358 15.75 10.45 4.69
C SER A 358 15.82 9.33 3.65
N LEU A 359 15.91 9.68 2.36
CA LEU A 359 16.05 8.74 1.25
C LEU A 359 17.42 8.03 1.28
N LEU A 360 18.48 8.77 1.60
CA LEU A 360 19.83 8.20 1.74
C LEU A 360 19.91 7.25 2.95
N LEU A 361 19.45 7.68 4.13
CA LEU A 361 19.52 6.92 5.37
C LEU A 361 18.83 5.55 5.24
N THR A 362 17.61 5.54 4.69
CA THR A 362 16.83 4.32 4.46
C THR A 362 17.48 3.41 3.41
N SER A 363 18.09 3.97 2.37
CA SER A 363 18.85 3.19 1.38
C SER A 363 20.11 2.56 1.99
N THR A 364 20.82 3.27 2.87
CA THR A 364 22.06 2.79 3.50
C THR A 364 21.86 1.72 4.58
N ARG A 365 20.67 1.64 5.19
CA ARG A 365 20.37 0.59 6.17
C ARG A 365 20.20 -0.79 5.53
N GLY A 366 20.00 -0.85 4.22
CA GLY A 366 19.84 -2.13 3.51
C GLY A 366 18.47 -2.78 3.75
N ASP A 367 17.47 -2.00 4.17
CA ASP A 367 16.09 -2.49 4.37
C ASP A 367 15.22 -2.32 3.12
N LEU A 368 15.58 -1.36 2.24
CA LEU A 368 14.84 -1.02 1.03
C LEU A 368 15.75 -1.00 -0.21
N LEU A 369 15.17 -1.32 -1.35
CA LEU A 369 15.77 -1.17 -2.66
C LEU A 369 15.90 0.32 -3.06
N PRO A 370 16.88 0.65 -3.93
CA PRO A 370 16.99 1.98 -4.50
C PRO A 370 15.75 2.32 -5.35
N ILE A 371 15.34 3.59 -5.31
CA ILE A 371 14.20 4.07 -6.11
C ILE A 371 14.58 4.03 -7.61
N PRO A 372 13.73 3.46 -8.48
CA PRO A 372 13.95 3.52 -9.92
C PRO A 372 14.07 4.97 -10.42
N ILE A 373 15.01 5.24 -11.33
CA ILE A 373 15.26 6.59 -11.85
C ILE A 373 13.99 7.20 -12.45
N ALA A 374 13.15 6.42 -13.14
CA ALA A 374 11.90 6.90 -13.70
C ALA A 374 10.92 7.44 -12.63
N VAL A 375 10.88 6.80 -11.45
CA VAL A 375 10.04 7.25 -10.32
C VAL A 375 10.62 8.52 -9.69
N LEU A 376 11.95 8.63 -9.58
CA LEU A 376 12.61 9.87 -9.14
C LEU A 376 12.36 11.03 -10.12
N LEU A 377 12.40 10.77 -11.43
CA LEU A 377 12.06 11.76 -12.45
C LEU A 377 10.59 12.20 -12.35
N ALA A 378 9.67 11.27 -12.08
CA ALA A 378 8.27 11.60 -11.84
C ALA A 378 8.09 12.50 -10.61
N ALA A 379 8.80 12.21 -9.51
CA ALA A 379 8.80 13.04 -8.31
C ALA A 379 9.41 14.44 -8.55
N ALA A 380 10.52 14.51 -9.29
CA ALA A 380 11.13 15.77 -9.70
C ALA A 380 10.19 16.58 -10.60
N ALA A 381 9.51 15.93 -11.55
CA ALA A 381 8.50 16.56 -12.40
C ALA A 381 7.32 17.07 -11.58
N ALA A 382 6.87 16.33 -10.56
CA ALA A 382 5.79 16.76 -9.67
C ALA A 382 6.20 17.98 -8.83
N ALA A 383 7.43 18.03 -8.31
CA ALA A 383 7.95 19.22 -7.64
C ALA A 383 8.06 20.42 -8.60
N GLY A 384 8.55 20.21 -9.82
CA GLY A 384 8.60 21.24 -10.85
C GLY A 384 7.20 21.77 -11.21
N LEU A 385 6.22 20.89 -11.33
CA LEU A 385 4.82 21.23 -11.53
C LEU A 385 4.28 22.06 -10.36
N GLY A 386 4.57 21.66 -9.12
CA GLY A 386 4.21 22.43 -7.93
C GLY A 386 4.76 23.86 -7.98
N ALA A 387 6.04 24.02 -8.27
CA ALA A 387 6.68 25.33 -8.39
C ALA A 387 6.07 26.19 -9.52
N TRP A 388 5.75 25.57 -10.67
CA TRP A 388 5.08 26.24 -11.78
C TRP A 388 3.67 26.71 -11.41
N LEU A 389 2.87 25.85 -10.76
CA LEU A 389 1.53 26.19 -10.26
C LEU A 389 1.58 27.36 -9.28
N ARG A 390 2.61 27.44 -8.44
CA ARG A 390 2.83 28.57 -7.54
C ARG A 390 3.05 29.87 -8.31
N GLY A 391 3.88 29.86 -9.36
CA GLY A 391 4.10 31.03 -10.22
C GLY A 391 2.82 31.52 -10.91
N LEU A 392 1.94 30.59 -11.32
CA LEU A 392 0.62 30.94 -11.86
C LEU A 392 -0.30 31.57 -10.81
N ALA A 393 -0.26 31.09 -9.57
CA ALA A 393 -1.05 31.66 -8.48
C ALA A 393 -0.58 33.09 -8.14
N ASP A 394 0.74 33.32 -8.07
CA ASP A 394 1.31 34.63 -7.75
C ASP A 394 1.04 35.66 -8.87
N SER A 395 1.14 35.27 -10.14
CA SER A 395 0.86 36.19 -11.27
C SER A 395 -0.61 36.65 -11.35
N ARG A 396 -1.57 35.78 -11.02
CA ARG A 396 -2.99 36.17 -10.98
C ARG A 396 -3.32 37.19 -9.88
N LEU A 397 -2.55 37.18 -8.78
CA LEU A 397 -2.72 38.15 -7.71
C LEU A 397 -2.21 39.54 -8.10
N THR A 398 -1.20 39.64 -8.97
CA THR A 398 -0.67 40.93 -9.44
C THR A 398 -1.56 41.65 -10.45
N LEU A 399 -2.51 40.93 -11.08
CA LEU A 399 -3.41 41.47 -12.09
C LEU A 399 -4.77 41.93 -11.52
N ARG A 400 -4.97 41.81 -10.21
CA ARG A 400 -6.13 42.33 -9.47
C ARG A 400 -5.69 43.49 -8.61
#